data_AF-A0A2D3T3L5-F1
#
_entry.id   AF-A0A2D3T3L5-F1
#
_cell.length_a   1.000
_cell.length_b   1.000
_cell.length_c   1.000
_cell.angle_alpha   90.00
_cell.angle_beta   90.00
_cell.angle_gamma   90.00
#
_symmetry.space_group_name_H-M   'P 1'
#
loop_
_entity.id
_entity.type
_entity.pdbx_description
1 polymer ?
#
loop_
_entity_poly.entity_id
_entity_poly.type
_entity_poly.pdbx_seq_one_letter_code
_entity_poly.pdbx_strand_id
1 'polypeptide(L)'
;MMKNILILLITGLLSAFSWADDITGRVVSVHDGDTLILLTPEQKQIKIRLAEIDTPEIGQPYGNQAKKALADLVFDQTLTARSNQKDRYGRVLAQLYLGEVWINAEMVKQGDAWVYRQHSRDPRLLAFETQAREEKKGLWALPESQRVPPWEWRKSRWTQRKHPPFLSEPAP
;
A
#
# COMPACT_ATOMS: atom_id res chain seq x y z
N MET A 1 13.29 -17.93 -66.07
CA MET A 1 12.61 -18.64 -64.97
C MET A 1 12.87 -17.85 -63.68
N MET A 2 12.03 -16.85 -63.42
CA MET A 2 12.21 -15.87 -62.33
C MET A 2 11.48 -16.38 -61.08
N LYS A 3 12.21 -16.59 -59.98
CA LYS A 3 11.61 -16.85 -58.66
C LYS A 3 11.53 -15.52 -57.91
N ASN A 4 10.32 -14.98 -57.83
CA ASN A 4 9.97 -13.85 -56.97
C ASN A 4 10.14 -14.29 -55.51
N ILE A 5 11.06 -13.68 -54.77
CA ILE A 5 11.13 -13.81 -53.32
C ILE A 5 10.26 -12.71 -52.73
N LEU A 6 9.08 -13.10 -52.28
CA LEU A 6 8.16 -12.27 -51.52
C LEU A 6 8.72 -12.12 -50.10
N ILE A 7 9.33 -10.99 -49.78
CA ILE A 7 9.73 -10.65 -48.41
C ILE A 7 8.46 -10.24 -47.66
N LEU A 8 7.88 -11.16 -46.88
CA LEU A 8 6.89 -10.82 -45.86
C LEU A 8 7.60 -10.03 -44.76
N LEU A 9 7.40 -8.72 -44.75
CA LEU A 9 7.69 -7.85 -43.61
C LEU A 9 6.71 -8.20 -42.49
N ILE A 10 7.10 -9.15 -41.62
CA ILE A 10 6.46 -9.35 -40.33
C ILE A 10 6.89 -8.16 -39.46
N THR A 11 6.12 -7.08 -39.47
CA THR A 11 6.26 -6.03 -38.46
C THR A 11 5.74 -6.60 -37.15
N GLY A 12 6.65 -7.21 -36.39
CA GLY A 12 6.40 -7.60 -35.02
C GLY A 12 6.04 -6.36 -34.20
N LEU A 13 4.78 -6.29 -33.76
CA LEU A 13 4.35 -5.37 -32.71
C LEU A 13 5.06 -5.82 -31.42
N LEU A 14 6.29 -5.37 -31.20
CA LEU A 14 6.89 -5.42 -29.87
C LEU A 14 6.11 -4.43 -29.02
N SER A 15 5.10 -4.94 -28.31
CA SER A 15 4.55 -4.26 -27.14
C SER A 15 5.66 -4.15 -26.12
N ALA A 16 6.41 -3.05 -26.17
CA ALA A 16 7.33 -2.68 -25.12
C ALA A 16 6.48 -2.51 -23.85
N PHE A 17 6.61 -3.47 -22.93
CA PHE A 17 6.17 -3.28 -21.56
C PHE A 17 6.95 -2.09 -21.01
N SER A 18 6.39 -0.87 -21.07
CA SER A 18 6.99 0.25 -20.37
C SER A 18 6.75 0.00 -18.88
N TRP A 19 7.79 -0.44 -18.19
CA TRP A 19 7.85 -0.21 -16.75
C TRP A 19 7.74 1.29 -16.58
N ALA A 20 6.71 1.75 -15.84
CA ALA A 20 6.64 3.15 -15.49
C ALA A 20 7.92 3.49 -14.72
N ASP A 21 8.56 4.60 -15.07
CA ASP A 21 9.81 5.00 -14.44
C ASP A 21 9.63 5.11 -12.92
N ASP A 22 10.61 4.58 -12.19
CA ASP A 22 10.67 4.66 -10.74
C ASP A 22 10.63 6.14 -10.30
N ILE A 23 9.80 6.46 -9.32
CA ILE A 23 9.70 7.82 -8.77
C ILE A 23 10.64 7.94 -7.59
N THR A 24 11.60 8.87 -7.66
CA THR A 24 12.49 9.15 -6.52
C THR A 24 12.16 10.49 -5.88
N GLY A 25 12.15 10.55 -4.55
CA GLY A 25 11.91 11.80 -3.84
C GLY A 25 12.10 11.70 -2.33
N ARG A 26 12.23 12.85 -1.67
CA ARG A 26 12.34 12.94 -0.21
C ARG A 26 10.97 12.87 0.43
N VAL A 27 10.81 12.09 1.49
CA VAL A 27 9.56 12.05 2.25
C VAL A 27 9.40 13.34 3.04
N VAL A 28 8.38 14.12 2.73
CA VAL A 28 8.09 15.40 3.39
C VAL A 28 6.86 15.35 4.31
N SER A 29 6.05 14.30 4.22
CA SER A 29 4.88 14.10 5.08
C SER A 29 4.47 12.63 5.14
N VAL A 30 4.03 12.19 6.32
CA VAL A 30 3.41 10.88 6.54
C VAL A 30 2.00 11.11 7.08
N HIS A 31 0.98 10.71 6.30
CA HIS A 31 -0.42 10.96 6.62
C HIS A 31 -0.95 9.95 7.64
N ASP A 32 -0.72 8.67 7.38
CA ASP A 32 -1.14 7.49 8.17
C ASP A 32 -0.10 6.37 7.99
N GLY A 33 -0.41 5.14 8.39
CA GLY A 33 0.53 4.01 8.35
C GLY A 33 0.87 3.48 6.96
N ASP A 34 0.19 3.91 5.89
CA ASP A 34 0.47 3.44 4.54
C ASP A 34 0.44 4.54 3.47
N THR A 35 0.33 5.81 3.87
CA THR A 35 0.24 6.94 2.94
C THR A 35 1.24 8.04 3.31
N LEU A 36 2.05 8.46 2.33
CA LEU A 36 3.05 9.52 2.48
C LEU A 36 3.12 10.46 1.26
N ILE A 37 3.88 11.55 1.37
CA ILE A 37 4.19 12.47 0.28
C ILE A 37 5.69 12.44 -0.01
N LEU A 38 6.04 12.19 -1.27
CA LEU A 38 7.38 12.40 -1.81
C LEU A 38 7.49 13.78 -2.46
N LEU A 39 8.56 14.51 -2.16
CA LEU A 39 9.01 15.69 -2.88
C LEU A 39 10.11 15.27 -3.86
N THR A 40 9.79 15.32 -5.14
CA THR A 40 10.71 15.02 -6.24
C THR A 40 11.78 16.11 -6.42
N PRO A 41 12.90 15.83 -7.11
CA PRO A 41 13.89 16.85 -7.49
C PRO A 41 13.28 18.06 -8.22
N GLU A 42 12.25 17.82 -9.04
CA GLU A 42 11.49 18.84 -9.78
C GLU A 42 10.49 19.63 -8.91
N GLN A 43 10.58 19.50 -7.57
CA GLN A 43 9.70 20.16 -6.59
C GLN A 43 8.22 19.76 -6.69
N LYS A 44 7.91 18.61 -7.31
CA LYS A 44 6.54 18.07 -7.34
C LYS A 44 6.29 17.21 -6.11
N GLN A 45 5.16 17.47 -5.44
CA GLN A 45 4.66 16.62 -4.37
C GLN A 45 3.80 15.49 -4.95
N ILE A 46 4.16 14.25 -4.63
CA ILE A 46 3.48 13.05 -5.10
C ILE A 46 2.98 12.27 -3.89
N LYS A 47 1.66 12.09 -3.79
CA LYS A 47 1.05 11.28 -2.75
C LYS A 47 1.15 9.81 -3.10
N ILE A 48 1.82 9.05 -2.24
CA ILE A 48 2.03 7.61 -2.39
C ILE A 48 1.15 6.87 -1.38
N ARG A 49 0.55 5.77 -1.82
CA ARG A 49 0.04 4.71 -0.96
C ARG A 49 0.91 3.46 -1.13
N LEU A 50 1.30 2.84 -0.02
CA LEU A 50 2.06 1.60 -0.04
C LEU A 50 1.20 0.49 -0.67
N ALA A 51 1.73 -0.11 -1.73
CA ALA A 51 1.11 -1.24 -2.42
C ALA A 51 1.03 -2.48 -1.52
N GLU A 52 0.04 -3.33 -1.80
CA GLU A 52 -0.11 -4.70 -1.26
C GLU A 52 -0.34 -4.80 0.26
N ILE A 53 -0.33 -3.68 0.97
CA ILE A 53 -0.55 -3.62 2.42
C ILE A 53 -1.65 -2.61 2.76
N ASP A 54 -2.21 -2.77 3.96
CA ASP A 54 -3.19 -1.86 4.53
C ASP A 54 -2.92 -1.72 6.03
N THR A 55 -2.85 -0.48 6.52
CA THR A 55 -2.58 -0.22 7.94
C THR A 55 -3.83 0.15 8.71
N PRO A 56 -3.90 -0.09 10.03
CA PRO A 56 -4.99 0.40 10.85
C PRO A 56 -5.21 1.91 10.64
N GLU A 57 -6.45 2.29 10.37
CA GLU A 57 -6.82 3.67 10.06
C GLU A 57 -6.59 4.59 11.27
N ILE A 58 -6.44 5.89 11.05
CA ILE A 58 -6.42 6.85 12.16
C ILE A 58 -7.73 6.72 12.98
N GLY A 59 -7.57 6.51 14.30
CA GLY A 59 -8.68 6.26 15.22
C GLY A 59 -9.19 4.82 15.25
N GLN A 60 -8.54 3.89 14.54
CA GLN A 60 -8.61 2.45 14.80
C GLN A 60 -7.59 2.08 15.87
N PRO A 61 -7.79 1.01 16.66
CA PRO A 61 -6.71 0.42 17.46
C PRO A 61 -5.45 0.25 16.61
N TYR A 62 -4.30 0.66 17.15
CA TYR A 62 -2.99 0.63 16.51
C TYR A 62 -2.73 1.64 15.37
N GLY A 63 -3.70 2.48 14.97
CA GLY A 63 -3.51 3.37 13.81
C GLY A 63 -2.44 4.45 13.99
N ASN A 64 -2.33 5.02 15.20
CA ASN A 64 -1.29 6.01 15.48
C ASN A 64 0.11 5.36 15.55
N GLN A 65 0.18 4.12 16.04
CA GLN A 65 1.41 3.34 16.13
C GLN A 65 1.91 2.99 14.73
N ALA A 66 1.05 2.49 13.85
CA ALA A 66 1.40 2.21 12.45
C ALA A 66 1.88 3.46 11.70
N LYS A 67 1.22 4.61 11.90
CA LYS A 67 1.69 5.90 11.37
C LYS A 67 3.09 6.25 11.88
N LYS A 68 3.32 6.08 13.19
CA LYS A 68 4.61 6.38 13.80
C LYS A 68 5.69 5.46 13.23
N ALA A 69 5.43 4.16 13.11
CA ALA A 69 6.36 3.19 12.55
C ALA A 69 6.77 3.56 11.12
N LEU A 70 5.81 3.90 10.25
CA LEU A 70 6.14 4.37 8.92
C LEU A 70 7.00 5.64 8.96
N ALA A 71 6.62 6.64 9.78
CA ALA A 71 7.38 7.88 9.90
C ALA A 71 8.81 7.66 10.40
N ASP A 72 9.00 6.81 11.41
CA ASP A 72 10.32 6.48 11.95
C ASP A 72 11.21 5.81 10.90
N LEU A 73 10.63 5.00 10.01
CA LEU A 73 11.37 4.33 8.93
C LEU A 73 11.80 5.28 7.81
N VAL A 74 10.98 6.27 7.47
CA VAL A 74 11.12 6.96 6.18
C VAL A 74 11.08 8.48 6.19
N PHE A 75 10.68 9.13 7.28
CA PHE A 75 10.56 10.59 7.29
C PHE A 75 11.92 11.26 7.01
N ASP A 76 11.90 12.30 6.16
CA ASP A 76 13.08 13.02 5.66
C ASP A 76 14.08 12.19 4.85
N GLN A 77 13.77 10.92 4.57
CA GLN A 77 14.60 10.05 3.73
C GLN A 77 14.23 10.19 2.25
N THR A 78 15.21 9.96 1.38
CA THR A 78 14.96 9.82 -0.07
C THR A 78 14.64 8.37 -0.39
N LEU A 79 13.43 8.14 -0.92
CA LEU A 79 12.95 6.81 -1.32
C LEU A 79 12.81 6.69 -2.82
N THR A 80 12.87 5.44 -3.28
CA THR A 80 12.43 5.04 -4.63
C THR A 80 11.07 4.35 -4.53
N ALA A 81 10.09 4.87 -5.25
CA ALA A 81 8.76 4.31 -5.37
C ALA A 81 8.62 3.61 -6.73
N ARG A 82 8.61 2.27 -6.68
CA ARG A 82 8.32 1.43 -7.85
C ARG A 82 6.82 1.30 -8.01
N SER A 83 6.28 1.86 -9.08
CA SER A 83 4.84 1.95 -9.32
C SER A 83 4.46 1.40 -10.68
N ASN A 84 3.23 0.89 -10.76
CA ASN A 84 2.59 0.52 -12.02
C ASN A 84 1.22 1.18 -12.22
N GLN A 85 0.70 1.92 -11.23
CA GLN A 85 -0.68 2.43 -11.28
C GLN A 85 -0.97 3.55 -10.26
N LYS A 86 -2.12 4.20 -10.46
CA LYS A 86 -2.75 5.09 -9.50
C LYS A 86 -4.06 4.47 -9.01
N ASP A 87 -4.43 4.73 -7.77
CA ASP A 87 -5.75 4.37 -7.26
C ASP A 87 -6.83 5.37 -7.68
N ARG A 88 -8.10 5.04 -7.41
CA ARG A 88 -9.27 5.89 -7.70
C ARG A 88 -9.25 7.27 -7.00
N TYR A 89 -8.37 7.47 -6.02
CA TYR A 89 -8.21 8.73 -5.30
C TYR A 89 -7.02 9.54 -5.82
N GLY A 90 -6.37 9.07 -6.89
CA GLY A 90 -5.23 9.73 -7.52
C GLY A 90 -3.89 9.50 -6.82
N ARG A 91 -3.84 8.65 -5.78
CA ARG A 91 -2.57 8.27 -5.12
C ARG A 91 -1.82 7.30 -6.01
N VAL A 92 -0.51 7.44 -6.07
CA VAL A 92 0.35 6.43 -6.71
C VAL A 92 0.42 5.21 -5.80
N LEU A 93 0.13 4.02 -6.32
CA LEU A 93 0.26 2.76 -5.57
C LEU A 93 1.65 2.19 -5.83
N ALA A 94 2.51 2.10 -4.81
CA ALA A 94 3.91 1.76 -5.02
C ALA A 94 4.50 0.83 -3.95
N GLN A 95 5.48 0.03 -4.36
CA GLN A 95 6.45 -0.56 -3.46
C GLN A 95 7.54 0.48 -3.19
N LEU A 96 7.82 0.74 -1.92
CA LEU A 96 8.80 1.73 -1.51
C LEU A 96 10.12 1.08 -1.10
N TYR A 97 11.22 1.69 -1.53
CA TYR A 97 12.57 1.23 -1.27
C TYR A 97 13.43 2.36 -0.70
N LEU A 98 14.13 2.07 0.41
CA LEU A 98 15.22 2.89 0.94
C LEU A 98 16.53 2.14 0.68
N GLY A 99 17.21 2.48 -0.43
CA GLY A 99 18.25 1.60 -0.98
C GLY A 99 17.66 0.23 -1.32
N GLU A 100 18.21 -0.83 -0.72
CA GLU A 100 17.71 -2.21 -0.90
C GLU A 100 16.60 -2.60 0.09
N VAL A 101 16.27 -1.73 1.06
CA VAL A 101 15.26 -2.03 2.08
C VAL A 101 13.87 -1.83 1.53
N TRP A 102 13.09 -2.91 1.42
CA TRP A 102 11.69 -2.88 1.01
C TRP A 102 10.77 -2.47 2.18
N ILE A 103 10.34 -1.21 2.19
CA ILE A 103 9.59 -0.61 3.30
C ILE A 103 8.24 -1.30 3.53
N ASN A 104 7.51 -1.67 2.47
CA ASN A 104 6.21 -2.33 2.64
C ASN A 104 6.36 -3.66 3.39
N ALA A 105 7.42 -4.43 3.09
CA ALA A 105 7.71 -5.66 3.81
C ALA A 105 8.16 -5.39 5.25
N GLU A 106 8.90 -4.31 5.48
CA GLU A 106 9.33 -3.93 6.83
C GLU A 106 8.15 -3.61 7.73
N MET A 107 7.17 -2.84 7.24
CA MET A 107 5.90 -2.59 7.94
C MET A 107 5.16 -3.89 8.32
N VAL A 108 5.18 -4.90 7.44
CA VAL A 108 4.55 -6.20 7.72
C VAL A 108 5.35 -7.01 8.75
N LYS A 109 6.68 -7.05 8.62
CA LYS A 109 7.57 -7.78 9.55
C LYS A 109 7.50 -7.24 10.97
N GLN A 110 7.31 -5.92 11.14
CA GLN A 110 7.15 -5.27 12.42
C GLN A 110 5.73 -5.42 13.00
N GLY A 111 4.78 -5.92 12.20
CA GLY A 111 3.40 -6.09 12.61
C GLY A 111 2.60 -4.78 12.59
N ASP A 112 3.00 -3.80 11.77
CA ASP A 112 2.32 -2.52 11.64
C ASP A 112 1.27 -2.50 10.52
N ALA A 113 1.28 -3.51 9.65
CA ALA A 113 0.40 -3.60 8.50
C ALA A 113 -0.21 -4.99 8.31
N TRP A 114 -1.41 -5.01 7.74
CA TRP A 114 -2.04 -6.20 7.17
C TRP A 114 -1.63 -6.37 5.72
N VAL A 115 -1.45 -7.62 5.27
CA VAL A 115 -1.26 -7.92 3.86
C VAL A 115 -2.61 -7.92 3.15
N TYR A 116 -2.72 -7.09 2.12
CA TYR A 116 -3.92 -6.98 1.32
C TYR A 116 -3.97 -8.11 0.28
N ARG A 117 -4.41 -9.29 0.73
CA ARG A 117 -4.41 -10.57 -0.01
C ARG A 117 -4.97 -10.49 -1.43
N GLN A 118 -5.96 -9.63 -1.68
CA GLN A 118 -6.57 -9.46 -3.01
C GLN A 118 -5.61 -8.83 -4.04
N HIS A 119 -4.58 -8.12 -3.57
CA HIS A 119 -3.66 -7.36 -4.41
C HIS A 119 -2.19 -7.77 -4.21
N SER A 120 -1.87 -8.50 -3.13
CA SER A 120 -0.52 -9.02 -2.88
C SER A 120 -0.18 -10.10 -3.91
N ARG A 121 0.83 -9.83 -4.73
CA ARG A 121 1.36 -10.78 -5.73
C ARG A 121 2.60 -11.50 -5.23
N ASP A 122 3.25 -10.96 -4.20
CA ASP A 122 4.46 -11.52 -3.63
C ASP A 122 4.17 -12.42 -2.41
N PRO A 123 4.51 -13.73 -2.47
CA PRO A 123 4.27 -14.64 -1.34
C PRO A 123 5.09 -14.30 -0.09
N ARG A 124 6.18 -13.53 -0.22
CA ARG A 124 7.03 -13.14 0.92
C ARG A 124 6.27 -12.30 1.94
N LEU A 125 5.37 -11.42 1.51
CA LEU A 125 4.57 -10.60 2.42
C LEU A 125 3.68 -11.47 3.32
N LEU A 126 3.05 -12.52 2.75
CA LEU A 126 2.23 -13.44 3.53
C LEU A 126 3.07 -14.21 4.57
N ALA A 127 4.26 -14.65 4.19
CA ALA A 127 5.18 -15.30 5.11
C ALA A 127 5.60 -14.36 6.26
N PHE A 128 5.91 -13.10 5.95
CA PHE A 128 6.25 -12.10 6.97
C PHE A 128 5.06 -11.80 7.90
N GLU A 129 3.83 -11.73 7.36
CA GLU A 129 2.64 -11.51 8.20
C GLU A 129 2.41 -12.69 9.14
N THR A 130 2.55 -13.92 8.65
CA THR A 130 2.45 -15.13 9.48
C THR A 130 3.46 -15.11 10.60
N GLN A 131 4.73 -14.82 10.30
CA GLN A 131 5.78 -14.73 11.32
C GLN A 131 5.49 -13.63 12.34
N ALA A 132 5.08 -12.44 11.90
CA ALA A 132 4.73 -11.34 12.80
C ALA A 132 3.55 -11.69 13.73
N ARG A 133 2.57 -12.46 13.24
CA ARG A 133 1.45 -12.98 14.04
C ARG A 133 1.90 -13.97 15.10
N GLU A 134 2.73 -14.94 14.73
CA GLU A 134 3.27 -15.97 15.63
C GLU A 134 4.11 -15.34 16.75
N GLU A 135 4.93 -14.35 16.39
CA GLU A 135 5.78 -13.61 17.33
C GLU A 135 5.02 -12.51 18.10
N LYS A 136 3.71 -12.33 17.82
CA LYS A 136 2.86 -11.30 18.43
C LYS A 136 3.46 -9.89 18.33
N LYS A 137 4.04 -9.55 17.18
CA LYS A 137 4.62 -8.24 16.91
C LYS A 137 3.56 -7.19 16.63
N GLY A 138 3.84 -5.95 17.00
CA GLY A 138 3.01 -4.79 16.69
C GLY A 138 1.53 -4.99 16.98
N LEU A 139 0.68 -4.81 15.97
CA LEU A 139 -0.77 -4.95 16.10
C LEU A 139 -1.20 -6.37 16.50
N TRP A 140 -0.37 -7.38 16.27
CA TRP A 140 -0.66 -8.77 16.63
C TRP A 140 -0.58 -9.02 18.14
N ALA A 141 0.07 -8.13 18.91
CA ALA A 141 0.10 -8.14 20.37
C ALA A 141 -1.24 -7.72 21.01
N LEU A 142 -2.10 -7.03 20.25
CA LEU A 142 -3.38 -6.57 20.76
C LEU A 142 -4.35 -7.74 21.04
N PRO A 143 -5.33 -7.54 21.94
CA PRO A 143 -6.44 -8.46 22.09
C PRO A 143 -7.14 -8.71 20.75
N GLU A 144 -7.60 -9.93 20.52
CA GLU A 144 -8.21 -10.32 19.25
C GLU A 144 -9.38 -9.43 18.83
N SER A 145 -10.20 -9.00 19.78
CA SER A 145 -11.32 -8.08 19.57
C SER A 145 -10.92 -6.71 19.03
N GLN A 146 -9.65 -6.33 19.13
CA GLN A 146 -9.12 -5.06 18.62
C GLN A 146 -8.40 -5.23 17.28
N ARG A 147 -8.11 -6.47 16.85
CA ARG A 147 -7.38 -6.78 15.61
C ARG A 147 -8.32 -6.89 14.42
N VAL A 148 -9.13 -5.86 14.20
CA VAL A 148 -9.99 -5.76 13.01
C VAL A 148 -9.13 -5.30 11.82
N PRO A 149 -9.21 -5.92 10.64
CA PRO A 149 -8.48 -5.40 9.49
C PRO A 149 -9.09 -4.09 8.95
N PRO A 150 -8.30 -3.20 8.33
CA PRO A 150 -8.77 -1.84 8.01
C PRO A 150 -9.93 -1.81 7.01
N TRP A 151 -9.97 -2.74 6.06
CA TRP A 151 -11.08 -2.87 5.11
C TRP A 151 -12.42 -3.25 5.76
N GLU A 152 -12.41 -4.02 6.86
CA GLU A 152 -13.61 -4.32 7.64
C GLU A 152 -13.99 -3.15 8.54
N TRP A 153 -13.00 -2.51 9.17
CA TRP A 153 -13.20 -1.29 9.96
C TRP A 153 -13.87 -0.18 9.16
N ARG A 154 -13.43 0.04 7.91
CA ARG A 154 -14.05 1.01 7.00
C ARG A 154 -15.51 0.67 6.68
N LYS A 155 -15.82 -0.62 6.48
CA LYS A 155 -17.20 -1.09 6.21
C LYS A 155 -18.12 -0.87 7.42
N SER A 156 -17.66 -1.21 8.62
CA SER A 156 -18.49 -1.05 9.84
C SER A 156 -18.82 0.41 10.12
N ARG A 157 -17.83 1.32 9.99
CA ARG A 157 -18.05 2.77 10.12
C ARG A 157 -19.01 3.32 9.07
N TRP A 158 -18.93 2.83 7.83
CA TRP A 158 -19.87 3.24 6.77
C TRP A 158 -21.30 2.83 7.11
N THR A 159 -21.51 1.61 7.60
CA THR A 159 -22.84 1.13 8.02
C THR A 159 -23.39 1.96 9.17
N GLN A 160 -22.59 2.24 10.22
CA GLN A 160 -23.00 3.08 11.35
C GLN A 160 -23.38 4.51 10.93
N ARG A 161 -22.67 5.09 9.95
CA ARG A 161 -23.00 6.42 9.43
C ARG A 161 -24.32 6.46 8.67
N LYS A 162 -24.65 5.39 7.92
CA LYS A 162 -25.92 5.29 7.19
C LYS A 162 -27.10 4.92 8.08
N HIS A 163 -26.84 4.13 9.13
CA HIS A 163 -27.83 3.66 10.08
C HIS A 163 -27.28 3.87 11.50
N PRO A 164 -27.40 5.10 12.03
CA PRO A 164 -27.07 5.36 13.42
C PRO A 164 -27.89 4.44 14.33
N PRO A 165 -27.34 3.95 15.44
CA PRO A 165 -28.04 3.05 16.36
C PRO A 165 -29.30 3.66 17.01
N PHE A 166 -29.59 4.94 16.77
CA PHE A 166 -30.76 5.66 17.26
C PHE A 166 -31.84 5.93 16.20
N LEU A 167 -31.66 5.50 14.95
CA LEU A 167 -32.63 5.73 13.86
C LEU A 167 -33.42 4.48 13.44
N SER A 168 -33.37 3.38 14.21
CA SER A 168 -34.38 2.33 14.09
C SER A 168 -35.67 2.82 14.78
N GLU A 169 -36.74 2.87 14.00
CA GLU A 169 -38.06 3.50 14.25
C GLU A 169 -38.59 3.48 15.69
N PRO A 170 -39.41 4.47 16.09
CA PRO A 170 -40.16 4.39 17.34
C PRO A 170 -41.02 3.12 17.34
N ALA A 171 -40.96 2.38 18.44
CA ALA A 171 -41.79 1.20 18.67
C ALA A 171 -43.30 1.53 18.49
N PRO A 172 -44.10 0.57 17.99
CA PRO A 172 -45.52 0.78 17.70
C PRO A 172 -46.34 1.16 18.93
#